data_AF-A0A1M5U3K9-F1
#
_entry.id   AF-A0A1M5U3K9-F1
#
_cell.length_a   1.000
_cell.length_b   1.000
_cell.length_c   1.000
_cell.angle_alpha   90.00
_cell.angle_beta   90.00
_cell.angle_gamma   90.00
#
_symmetry.space_group_name_H-M   'P 1'
#
loop_
_entity.id
_entity.type
_entity.pdbx_description
1 polymer ?
#
loop_
_entity_poly.entity_id
_entity_poly.type
_entity_poly.pdbx_seq_one_letter_code
_entity_poly.pdbx_strand_id
1 'polypeptide(L)'
;MGRHSSFRLRWSRYYQYILEGQVFFLKQKAFTNNSDGCIEWELITEQTYKDAMKRGSKDNVVVVEEEVSIAPVQPLTLIFNETYSMDETDVRQAIIEGQESVRELRKHTKIPNGLEYRIFKKILELQIKQVQDYEKVAI
;
A
#
# COMPACT_ATOMS: atom_id res chain seq x y z
N MET A 1 22.47 -17.50 -27.98
CA MET A 1 22.53 -16.59 -26.81
C MET A 1 21.39 -15.58 -26.91
N GLY A 2 20.23 -15.91 -26.35
CA GLY A 2 19.07 -15.01 -26.35
C GLY A 2 19.26 -13.91 -25.32
N ARG A 3 19.22 -12.65 -25.74
CA ARG A 3 19.21 -11.49 -24.83
C ARG A 3 17.91 -11.55 -24.02
N HIS A 4 18.00 -11.94 -22.75
CA HIS A 4 16.92 -11.81 -21.78
C HIS A 4 16.39 -10.36 -21.82
N SER A 5 15.08 -10.19 -21.95
CA SER A 5 14.43 -8.87 -21.97
C SER A 5 14.58 -8.21 -20.60
N SER A 6 15.63 -7.42 -20.41
CA SER A 6 15.79 -6.58 -19.22
C SER A 6 14.72 -5.49 -19.26
N PHE A 7 13.81 -5.52 -18.29
CA PHE A 7 12.86 -4.45 -18.06
C PHE A 7 13.62 -3.12 -17.86
N ARG A 8 13.21 -2.07 -18.57
CA ARG A 8 13.80 -0.73 -18.47
C ARG A 8 12.88 0.18 -17.67
N LEU A 9 13.46 0.95 -16.74
CA LEU A 9 12.74 1.96 -15.99
C LEU A 9 12.24 3.05 -16.95
N ARG A 10 10.93 3.32 -16.92
CA ARG A 10 10.30 4.37 -17.72
C ARG A 10 10.12 5.65 -16.95
N TRP A 11 9.62 5.55 -15.72
CA TRP A 11 9.40 6.70 -14.85
C TRP A 11 9.39 6.27 -13.40
N SER A 12 9.55 7.27 -12.51
CA SER A 12 9.36 7.11 -11.08
C SER A 12 8.49 8.23 -10.55
N ARG A 13 7.64 7.91 -9.57
CA ARG A 13 6.82 8.87 -8.81
C ARG A 13 7.08 8.67 -7.34
N TYR A 14 6.96 9.75 -6.58
CA TYR A 14 7.25 9.78 -5.16
C TYR A 14 5.98 10.20 -4.41
N TYR A 15 5.69 9.51 -3.31
CA TYR A 15 4.46 9.65 -2.56
C TYR A 15 4.76 9.83 -1.07
N GLN A 16 3.96 10.66 -0.42
CA GLN A 16 3.83 10.74 1.04
C GLN A 16 2.50 10.09 1.41
N TYR A 17 2.54 9.01 2.17
CA TYR A 17 1.35 8.39 2.74
C TYR A 17 1.24 8.81 4.19
N ILE A 18 0.14 9.48 4.53
CA ILE A 18 -0.18 9.88 5.90
C ILE A 18 -1.15 8.85 6.46
N LEU A 19 -0.79 8.26 7.59
CA LEU A 19 -1.59 7.27 8.31
C LEU A 19 -1.44 7.51 9.81
N GLU A 20 -2.53 7.86 10.47
CA GLU A 20 -2.64 8.09 11.91
C GLU A 20 -1.60 9.08 12.46
N GLY A 21 -1.29 10.10 11.65
CA GLY A 21 -0.27 11.12 11.97
C GLY A 21 1.18 10.69 11.70
N GLN A 22 1.42 9.45 11.28
CA GLN A 22 2.71 8.98 10.78
C GLN A 22 2.82 9.21 9.27
N VAL A 23 4.03 9.48 8.80
CA VAL A 23 4.31 9.73 7.38
C VAL A 23 5.23 8.64 6.85
N PHE A 24 4.77 7.95 5.82
CA PHE A 24 5.51 6.93 5.09
C PHE A 24 5.87 7.46 3.71
N PHE A 25 7.13 7.32 3.31
CA PHE A 25 7.59 7.76 1.99
C PHE A 25 7.73 6.56 1.07
N LEU A 26 7.06 6.62 -0.08
CA LEU A 26 7.07 5.55 -1.06
C LEU A 26 7.49 6.05 -2.43
N LYS A 27 8.11 5.17 -3.21
CA LYS A 27 8.40 5.39 -4.61
C LYS A 27 7.72 4.34 -5.46
N GLN A 28 6.97 4.81 -6.46
CA GLN A 28 6.39 3.99 -7.51
C GLN A 28 7.33 4.00 -8.71
N LYS A 29 7.74 2.82 -9.18
CA LYS A 29 8.55 2.65 -10.40
C LYS A 29 7.73 1.93 -11.44
N ALA A 30 7.73 2.44 -12.67
CA ALA A 30 7.18 1.70 -13.80
C ALA A 30 8.30 1.22 -14.70
N PHE A 31 8.29 -0.07 -15.00
CA PHE A 31 9.23 -0.69 -15.92
C PHE A 31 8.48 -1.25 -17.12
N THR A 32 9.16 -1.26 -18.28
CA THR A 32 8.62 -1.85 -19.50
C THR A 32 9.67 -2.65 -20.23
N ASN A 33 9.27 -3.73 -20.90
CA ASN A 33 10.05 -4.39 -21.94
C ASN A 33 9.27 -4.31 -23.28
N ASN A 34 9.61 -5.12 -24.28
CA ASN A 34 8.95 -5.08 -25.60
C ASN A 34 7.49 -5.59 -25.59
N SER A 35 7.12 -6.41 -24.59
CA SER A 35 5.83 -7.13 -24.53
C SER A 35 5.01 -6.76 -23.30
N ASP A 36 5.65 -6.39 -22.19
CA ASP A 36 5.07 -6.29 -20.86
C ASP A 36 5.50 -5.02 -20.13
N GLY A 37 4.73 -4.65 -19.11
CA GLY A 37 5.08 -3.63 -18.13
C GLY A 37 4.76 -4.09 -16.71
N CYS A 38 5.55 -3.65 -15.74
CA CYS A 38 5.29 -3.86 -14.33
C CYS A 38 5.40 -2.55 -13.55
N ILE A 39 4.65 -2.46 -12.45
CA ILE A 39 4.74 -1.40 -11.48
C ILE A 39 5.27 -2.02 -10.19
N GLU A 40 6.28 -1.39 -9.62
CA GLU A 40 6.84 -1.76 -8.33
C GLU A 40 6.74 -0.58 -7.36
N TRP A 41 6.57 -0.91 -6.09
CA TRP A 41 6.55 0.04 -5.00
C TRP A 41 7.68 -0.29 -4.02
N GLU A 42 8.35 0.75 -3.53
CA GLU A 42 9.36 0.63 -2.49
C GLU A 42 9.14 1.69 -1.41
N LEU A 43 9.36 1.32 -0.14
CA LEU A 43 9.56 2.27 0.94
C LEU A 43 10.91 2.95 0.74
N ILE A 44 10.94 4.26 0.94
CA ILE A 44 12.14 5.08 0.84
C ILE A 44 12.30 5.93 2.09
N THR A 45 13.51 6.43 2.30
CA THR A 45 13.75 7.37 3.40
C THR A 45 13.16 8.74 3.10
N GLU A 46 12.84 9.50 4.15
CA GLU A 46 12.49 10.92 4.05
C GLU A 46 13.56 11.71 3.29
N GLN A 47 14.84 11.38 3.49
CA GLN A 47 15.95 12.04 2.80
C GLN A 47 15.88 11.80 1.29
N THR A 48 15.68 10.54 0.86
CA THR A 48 15.49 10.18 -0.55
C THR A 48 14.31 10.95 -1.17
N TYR A 49 13.22 11.07 -0.43
CA TYR A 49 12.03 11.80 -0.86
C TYR A 49 12.32 13.31 -1.01
N LYS A 50 12.91 13.94 0.01
CA LYS A 50 13.28 15.37 0.00
C LYS A 50 14.23 15.69 -1.16
N ASP A 51 15.20 14.83 -1.43
CA ASP A 51 16.12 15.03 -2.54
C ASP A 51 15.43 14.90 -3.90
N ALA A 52 14.42 14.02 -4.03
CA ALA A 52 13.60 13.95 -5.25
C ALA A 52 12.76 15.22 -5.45
N MET A 53 12.20 15.79 -4.38
CA MET A 53 11.45 17.06 -4.45
C MET A 53 12.34 18.23 -4.85
N LYS A 54 13.56 18.34 -4.30
CA LYS A 54 14.56 19.35 -4.70
C LYS A 54 14.93 19.26 -6.17
N ARG A 55 14.87 18.06 -6.77
CA ARG A 55 15.11 17.82 -8.20
C ARG A 55 13.88 18.10 -9.09
N GLY A 56 12.79 18.61 -8.52
CA GLY A 56 11.57 18.98 -9.25
C GLY A 56 10.58 17.84 -9.45
N SER A 57 10.69 16.73 -8.71
CA SER A 57 9.66 15.70 -8.73
C SER A 57 8.35 16.23 -8.12
N LYS A 58 7.21 15.73 -8.60
CA LYS A 58 5.90 16.13 -8.07
C LYS A 58 5.70 15.55 -6.66
N ASP A 59 5.24 16.41 -5.75
CA ASP A 59 4.74 16.01 -4.43
C ASP A 59 3.35 15.38 -4.57
N ASN A 60 3.23 14.08 -4.28
CA ASN A 60 1.95 13.37 -4.25
C ASN A 60 1.67 12.94 -2.80
N VAL A 61 0.65 13.54 -2.19
CA VAL A 61 0.24 13.22 -0.81
C VAL A 61 -1.01 12.37 -0.86
N VAL A 62 -1.04 11.30 -0.06
CA VAL A 62 -2.17 10.39 0.11
C VAL A 62 -2.50 10.33 1.59
N VAL A 63 -3.69 10.78 1.97
CA VAL A 63 -4.22 10.62 3.32
C VAL A 63 -4.98 9.30 3.37
N VAL A 64 -4.40 8.27 4.00
CA VAL A 64 -4.95 6.91 3.95
C VAL A 64 -6.35 6.86 4.53
N GLU A 65 -6.62 7.63 5.58
CA GLU A 65 -7.92 7.70 6.24
C GLU A 65 -9.03 8.26 5.35
N GLU A 66 -8.67 9.02 4.32
CA GLU A 66 -9.61 9.59 3.36
C GLU A 66 -9.69 8.76 2.06
N GLU A 67 -8.64 8.04 1.71
CA GLU A 67 -8.47 7.38 0.40
C GLU A 67 -8.33 5.85 0.48
N VAL A 68 -8.58 5.22 1.63
CA VAL A 68 -8.31 3.78 1.87
C VAL A 68 -8.92 2.85 0.81
N SER A 69 -10.09 3.20 0.25
CA SER A 69 -10.82 2.38 -0.71
C SER A 69 -10.24 2.41 -2.13
N ILE A 70 -9.47 3.46 -2.45
CA ILE A 70 -8.85 3.71 -3.76
C ILE A 70 -7.33 3.62 -3.75
N ALA A 71 -6.70 3.72 -2.58
CA ALA A 71 -5.27 3.55 -2.41
C ALA A 71 -4.84 2.16 -2.93
N PRO A 72 -3.71 2.05 -3.67
CA PRO A 72 -3.27 0.76 -4.18
C PRO A 72 -2.90 -0.21 -3.04
N VAL A 73 -3.20 -1.49 -3.20
CA VAL A 73 -2.96 -2.53 -2.18
C VAL A 73 -1.49 -2.59 -1.75
N GLN A 74 -0.55 -2.63 -2.71
CA GLN A 74 0.86 -2.84 -2.43
C GLN A 74 1.49 -1.74 -1.53
N PRO A 75 1.26 -0.42 -1.76
CA PRO A 75 1.60 0.64 -0.81
C PRO A 75 1.07 0.39 0.60
N LEU A 76 -0.22 0.06 0.73
CA LEU A 76 -0.81 -0.23 2.03
C LEU A 76 -0.14 -1.46 2.66
N THR A 77 0.18 -2.48 1.88
CA THR A 77 0.88 -3.69 2.34
C THR A 77 2.24 -3.34 2.93
N LEU A 78 3.04 -2.53 2.24
CA LEU A 78 4.34 -2.09 2.73
C LEU A 78 4.22 -1.33 4.06
N ILE A 79 3.27 -0.38 4.13
CA ILE A 79 3.04 0.46 5.32
C ILE A 79 2.58 -0.38 6.52
N PHE A 80 1.57 -1.23 6.31
CA PHE A 80 1.02 -2.05 7.39
C PHE A 80 1.95 -3.19 7.79
N ASN A 81 2.75 -3.73 6.87
CA ASN A 81 3.76 -4.72 7.20
C ASN A 81 4.83 -4.10 8.13
N GLU A 82 5.33 -2.90 7.79
CA GLU A 82 6.25 -2.16 8.67
C GLU A 82 5.64 -1.87 10.06
N THR A 83 4.31 -1.67 10.13
CA THR A 83 3.59 -1.38 11.37
C THR A 83 3.35 -2.62 12.24
N TYR A 84 2.99 -3.75 11.64
CA TYR A 84 2.57 -4.96 12.36
C TYR A 84 3.64 -6.06 12.44
N SER A 85 4.73 -5.95 11.68
CA SER A 85 5.83 -6.95 11.64
C SER A 85 5.32 -8.37 11.38
N MET A 86 4.55 -8.55 10.31
CA MET A 86 3.89 -9.81 9.92
C MET A 86 4.34 -10.27 8.53
N ASP A 87 3.97 -11.50 8.13
CA ASP A 87 4.20 -11.95 6.76
C ASP A 87 3.50 -11.02 5.75
N GLU A 88 4.20 -10.68 4.67
CA GLU A 88 3.67 -9.76 3.65
C GLU A 88 2.40 -10.30 2.99
N THR A 89 2.31 -11.62 2.83
CA THR A 89 1.15 -12.29 2.21
C THR A 89 -0.09 -12.13 3.07
N ASP A 90 0.03 -12.32 4.37
CA ASP A 90 -1.07 -12.19 5.32
C ASP A 90 -1.55 -10.75 5.43
N VAL A 91 -0.61 -9.80 5.54
CA VAL A 91 -0.94 -8.37 5.55
C VAL A 91 -1.63 -7.97 4.25
N ARG A 92 -1.13 -8.44 3.11
CA ARG A 92 -1.73 -8.17 1.80
C ARG A 92 -3.16 -8.71 1.72
N GLN A 93 -3.38 -9.94 2.17
CA GLN A 93 -4.71 -10.54 2.18
C GLN A 93 -5.68 -9.73 3.05
N ALA A 94 -5.26 -9.37 4.27
CA ALA A 94 -6.06 -8.58 5.19
C ALA A 94 -6.43 -7.19 4.62
N ILE A 95 -5.52 -6.56 3.87
CA ILE A 95 -5.80 -5.29 3.17
C ILE A 95 -6.83 -5.48 2.07
N ILE A 96 -6.70 -6.52 1.24
CA ILE A 96 -7.64 -6.80 0.16
C ILE A 96 -9.06 -6.96 0.73
N GLU A 97 -9.20 -7.77 1.78
CA GLU A 97 -10.48 -8.00 2.43
C GLU A 97 -11.06 -6.74 3.08
N GLY A 98 -10.22 -5.94 3.73
CA GLY A 98 -10.62 -4.65 4.28
C GLY A 98 -11.14 -3.70 3.20
N GLN A 99 -10.43 -3.59 2.07
CA GLN A 99 -10.85 -2.74 0.95
C GLN A 99 -12.12 -3.26 0.26
N GLU A 100 -12.23 -4.57 0.05
CA GLU A 100 -13.43 -5.17 -0.55
C GLU A 100 -14.66 -4.98 0.33
N SER A 101 -14.52 -5.12 1.64
CA SER A 101 -15.63 -4.90 2.57
C SER A 101 -16.13 -3.45 2.54
N VAL A 102 -15.22 -2.48 2.48
CA VAL A 102 -15.60 -1.06 2.29
C VAL A 102 -16.30 -0.85 0.95
N ARG A 103 -15.78 -1.44 -0.14
CA ARG A 103 -16.37 -1.34 -1.48
C ARG A 103 -17.76 -1.97 -1.54
N GLU A 104 -17.95 -3.12 -0.90
CA GLU A 104 -19.24 -3.79 -0.85
C GLU A 104 -20.25 -2.95 -0.09
N LEU A 105 -19.90 -2.44 1.10
CA LEU A 105 -20.79 -1.56 1.85
C LEU A 105 -21.16 -0.29 1.06
N ARG A 106 -20.21 0.31 0.32
CA ARG A 106 -20.47 1.45 -0.57
C ARG A 106 -21.51 1.18 -1.65
N LYS A 107 -21.70 -0.07 -2.09
CA LYS A 107 -22.76 -0.43 -3.05
C LYS A 107 -24.16 -0.28 -2.47
N HIS A 108 -24.29 -0.43 -1.15
CA HIS A 108 -25.58 -0.46 -0.45
C HIS A 108 -25.87 0.81 0.36
N THR A 109 -24.85 1.61 0.67
CA THR A 109 -25.02 2.85 1.44
C THR A 109 -23.95 3.89 1.16
N LYS A 110 -24.27 5.16 1.39
CA LYS A 110 -23.30 6.26 1.33
C LYS A 110 -22.50 6.30 2.63
N ILE A 111 -21.20 6.03 2.54
CA ILE A 111 -20.29 6.01 3.68
C ILE A 111 -19.44 7.29 3.65
N PRO A 112 -19.34 8.05 4.75
CA PRO A 112 -18.37 9.13 4.86
C PRO A 112 -16.93 8.58 4.87
N ASN A 113 -15.98 9.28 4.24
CA ASN A 113 -14.58 8.81 4.12
C ASN A 113 -13.97 8.37 5.47
N GLY A 114 -14.15 9.15 6.55
CA GLY A 114 -13.63 8.78 7.88
C GLY A 114 -14.26 7.51 8.49
N LEU A 115 -15.45 7.11 8.03
CA LEU A 115 -16.08 5.85 8.44
C LEU A 115 -15.52 4.66 7.64
N GLU A 116 -15.09 4.87 6.40
CA GLU A 116 -14.46 3.83 5.58
C GLU A 116 -13.17 3.33 6.20
N TYR A 117 -12.30 4.24 6.60
CA TYR A 117 -11.06 3.88 7.28
C TYR A 117 -11.33 3.13 8.59
N ARG A 118 -12.33 3.54 9.36
CA ARG A 118 -12.71 2.83 10.59
C ARG A 118 -13.20 1.41 10.34
N ILE A 119 -13.97 1.21 9.27
CA ILE A 119 -14.44 -0.13 8.87
C ILE A 119 -13.25 -0.97 8.41
N PHE A 120 -12.44 -0.42 7.51
CA PHE A 120 -11.22 -1.05 7.01
C PHE A 120 -10.30 -1.49 8.17
N LYS A 121 -9.99 -0.56 9.09
CA LYS A 121 -9.09 -0.81 10.22
C LYS A 121 -9.61 -1.94 11.11
N LYS A 122 -10.91 -1.93 11.43
CA LYS A 122 -11.52 -3.01 12.22
C LYS A 122 -11.36 -4.38 11.56
N ILE A 123 -11.56 -4.46 10.25
CA ILE A 123 -11.44 -5.72 9.51
C ILE A 123 -9.98 -6.17 9.46
N LEU A 124 -9.08 -5.23 9.18
CA LEU A 124 -7.63 -5.47 9.20
C LEU A 124 -7.18 -6.04 10.56
N GLU A 125 -7.56 -5.39 11.67
CA GLU A 125 -7.24 -5.82 13.02
C GLU A 125 -7.83 -7.20 13.36
N LEU A 126 -9.05 -7.50 12.90
CA LEU A 126 -9.66 -8.81 13.07
C LEU A 126 -8.89 -9.90 12.33
N GLN A 127 -8.49 -9.64 11.08
CA GLN A 127 -7.71 -10.58 10.28
C GLN A 127 -6.33 -10.84 10.88
N ILE A 128 -5.64 -9.76 11.28
CA ILE A 128 -4.35 -9.84 11.97
C ILE A 128 -4.46 -10.71 13.23
N LYS A 129 -5.49 -10.49 14.03
CA LYS A 129 -5.70 -11.27 15.25
C LYS A 129 -5.93 -12.74 14.96
N GLN A 130 -6.69 -13.08 13.92
CA GLN A 130 -6.94 -14.47 13.54
C GLN A 130 -5.65 -15.20 13.14
N VAL A 131 -4.78 -14.55 12.36
CA VAL A 131 -3.48 -15.10 11.96
C VAL A 131 -2.61 -15.35 13.19
N GLN A 132 -2.47 -14.35 14.07
CA GLN A 132 -1.67 -14.46 15.29
C GLN A 132 -2.18 -15.55 16.25
N ASP A 133 -3.50 -15.73 16.34
CA ASP A 133 -4.08 -16.77 17.19
C ASP A 133 -3.88 -18.17 16.58
N TYR A 134 -3.89 -18.31 15.24
CA TYR A 134 -3.56 -19.56 14.57
C TYR A 134 -2.10 -19.97 14.78
N GLU A 135 -1.16 -19.03 14.67
CA GLU A 135 0.27 -19.28 14.91
C GLU A 135 0.55 -19.75 16.35
N LYS A 136 -0.18 -19.21 17.34
CA LYS A 136 -0.03 -19.63 18.75
C LYS A 136 -0.54 -21.03 19.03
N VAL A 137 -1.54 -21.51 18.30
CA VAL A 137 -2.11 -22.86 18.46
C VAL A 137 -1.29 -23.91 17.70
N ALA A 138 -0.52 -23.49 16.69
CA ALA A 138 0.34 -24.36 15.89
C ALA A 138 1.70 -24.69 16.54
N ILE A 139 1.99 -24.12 17.72
CA ILE A 139 3.19 -24.37 18.55
C ILE A 139 2.83 -25.27 19.73
#